data_AF-A0A7C1ZKP3-F1
#
_entry.id   AF-A0A7C1ZKP3-F1
#
_cell.length_a   1.000
_cell.length_b   1.000
_cell.length_c   1.000
_cell.angle_alpha   90.00
_cell.angle_beta   90.00
_cell.angle_gamma   90.00
#
_symmetry.space_group_name_H-M   'P 1'
#
loop_
_entity.id
_entity.type
_entity.pdbx_description
1 polymer ?
#
loop_
_entity_poly.entity_id
_entity_poly.type
_entity_poly.pdbx_seq_one_letter_code
_entity_poly.pdbx_strand_id
1 'polypeptide(L)'
;MRAAEMLGIVTSVIAERNPGFVSKILQNLFTAIIDFAASSWGAFEAIGEIISHKVEMFAGYIPHLYRFLPDEERRVSALQAIGKIAQVRPDLLNKLPLYLIPLLKDPDYRARGYAAWMLGYLGTEEIKEDLEGLFGDTRQIGIYRNGTLEMKTLDEIAREAIDRL
;
A
#
# COMPACT_ATOMS: atom_id res chain seq x y z
N MET A 1 -15.15 -1.49 2.33
CA MET A 1 -14.78 -1.05 0.99
C MET A 1 -14.95 -2.22 0.02
N ARG A 2 -16.17 -2.49 -0.44
CA ARG A 2 -16.48 -3.69 -1.25
C ARG A 2 -16.37 -3.47 -2.76
N ALA A 3 -16.49 -2.23 -3.23
CA ALA A 3 -16.54 -1.94 -4.67
C ALA A 3 -15.18 -2.14 -5.35
N ALA A 4 -14.09 -1.61 -4.78
CA ALA A 4 -12.74 -1.80 -5.29
C ALA A 4 -12.31 -3.28 -5.25
N GLU A 5 -12.65 -4.00 -4.18
CA GLU A 5 -12.42 -5.43 -4.05
C GLU A 5 -13.15 -6.23 -5.13
N MET A 6 -14.45 -5.96 -5.36
CA MET A 6 -15.20 -6.57 -6.46
C MET A 6 -14.58 -6.26 -7.82
N LEU A 7 -14.10 -5.03 -8.03
CA LEU A 7 -13.39 -4.67 -9.26
C LEU A 7 -12.11 -5.50 -9.42
N GLY A 8 -11.32 -5.71 -8.36
CA GLY A 8 -10.17 -6.60 -8.35
C GLY A 8 -10.55 -8.03 -8.76
N ILE A 9 -11.61 -8.60 -8.17
CA ILE A 9 -12.11 -9.94 -8.51
C ILE A 9 -12.54 -10.01 -9.98
N VAL A 10 -13.37 -9.08 -10.46
CA VAL A 10 -13.89 -9.08 -11.83
C VAL A 10 -12.77 -8.90 -12.85
N THR A 11 -11.88 -7.94 -12.63
CA THR A 11 -10.73 -7.71 -13.53
C THR A 11 -9.79 -8.91 -13.55
N SER A 12 -9.66 -9.64 -12.45
CA SER A 12 -8.85 -10.88 -12.41
C SER A 12 -9.39 -11.95 -13.37
N VAL A 13 -10.71 -12.09 -13.50
CA VAL A 13 -11.35 -13.03 -14.44
C VAL A 13 -11.19 -12.54 -15.88
N ILE A 14 -11.32 -11.24 -16.12
CA ILE A 14 -11.14 -10.65 -17.44
C ILE A 14 -9.69 -10.78 -17.90
N ALA A 15 -8.72 -10.62 -17.00
CA ALA A 15 -7.29 -10.68 -17.28
C ALA A 15 -6.86 -12.02 -17.92
N GLU A 16 -7.50 -13.13 -17.57
CA GLU A 16 -7.24 -14.46 -18.18
C GLU A 16 -7.55 -14.51 -19.67
N ARG A 17 -8.44 -13.63 -20.17
CA ARG A 17 -8.87 -13.60 -21.57
C ARG A 17 -8.36 -12.37 -22.31
N ASN A 18 -8.25 -11.24 -21.62
CA ASN A 18 -7.88 -9.95 -22.19
C ASN A 18 -7.08 -9.10 -21.18
N PRO A 19 -5.79 -9.43 -20.97
CA PRO A 19 -4.93 -8.68 -20.04
C PRO A 19 -4.66 -7.24 -20.50
N GLY A 20 -4.75 -6.98 -21.82
CA GLY A 20 -4.61 -5.65 -22.40
C GLY A 20 -5.73 -4.69 -21.97
N PHE A 21 -6.96 -5.20 -21.84
CA PHE A 21 -8.08 -4.40 -21.34
C PHE A 21 -7.85 -3.96 -19.88
N VAL A 22 -7.40 -4.87 -19.02
CA VAL A 22 -7.11 -4.56 -17.61
C VAL A 22 -5.92 -3.61 -17.48
N SER A 23 -4.90 -3.76 -18.34
CA SER A 23 -3.78 -2.81 -18.44
C SER A 23 -4.27 -1.40 -18.78
N LYS A 24 -5.23 -1.26 -19.70
CA LYS A 24 -5.83 0.03 -20.05
C LYS A 24 -6.62 0.63 -18.87
N ILE A 25 -7.31 -0.19 -18.09
CA ILE A 25 -7.97 0.27 -16.85
C ILE A 25 -6.93 0.82 -15.87
N LEU A 26 -5.85 0.09 -15.60
CA LEU A 26 -4.78 0.54 -14.71
C LEU A 26 -4.17 1.86 -15.18
N GLN A 27 -3.87 1.99 -16.48
CA GLN A 27 -3.36 3.23 -17.07
C GLN A 27 -4.32 4.40 -16.85
N ASN A 28 -5.61 4.20 -17.12
CA ASN A 28 -6.63 5.23 -16.89
C ASN A 28 -6.73 5.65 -15.42
N LEU A 29 -6.65 4.69 -14.48
CA LEU A 29 -6.66 4.99 -13.05
C LEU A 29 -5.44 5.81 -12.63
N PHE A 30 -4.24 5.48 -13.12
CA PHE A 30 -3.04 6.28 -12.87
C PHE A 30 -3.15 7.69 -13.47
N THR A 31 -3.71 7.82 -14.67
CA THR A 31 -3.96 9.13 -15.28
C THR A 31 -4.94 9.96 -14.45
N ALA A 32 -6.02 9.35 -13.96
CA ALA A 32 -7.02 10.02 -13.13
C ALA A 32 -6.46 10.52 -11.78
N ILE A 33 -5.44 9.86 -11.22
CA ILE A 33 -4.76 10.32 -9.99
C ILE A 33 -3.94 11.59 -10.24
N ILE A 34 -3.34 11.70 -11.44
CA ILE A 34 -2.49 12.82 -11.83
C ILE A 34 -3.34 14.05 -12.18
N ASP A 35 -4.48 13.84 -12.84
CA ASP A 35 -5.39 14.91 -13.20
C ASP A 35 -6.17 15.38 -11.96
N PHE A 36 -5.67 16.43 -11.29
CA PHE A 36 -6.24 17.01 -10.07
C PHE A 36 -7.74 17.39 -10.17
N ALA A 37 -8.30 17.44 -11.39
CA ALA A 37 -9.71 17.72 -11.64
C ALA A 37 -10.64 16.50 -11.45
N ALA A 38 -10.11 15.28 -11.52
CA ALA A 38 -10.89 14.08 -11.26
C ALA A 38 -10.87 13.80 -9.75
N SER A 39 -12.04 13.59 -9.14
CA SER A 39 -12.11 12.99 -7.82
C SER A 39 -11.46 11.61 -7.87
N SER A 40 -10.18 11.53 -7.50
CA SER A 40 -9.38 10.30 -7.49
C SER A 40 -9.79 9.32 -6.38
N TRP A 41 -10.97 9.53 -5.80
CA TRP A 41 -11.49 8.76 -4.69
C TRP A 41 -11.63 7.29 -5.11
N GLY A 42 -10.86 6.42 -4.45
CA GLY A 42 -10.85 5.00 -4.72
C GLY A 42 -9.96 4.56 -5.90
N ALA A 43 -9.28 5.47 -6.60
CA ALA A 43 -8.39 5.09 -7.70
C ALA A 43 -7.18 4.29 -7.20
N PHE A 44 -6.54 4.73 -6.11
CA PHE A 44 -5.46 3.97 -5.45
C PHE A 44 -5.94 2.62 -4.93
N GLU A 45 -7.12 2.59 -4.31
CA GLU A 45 -7.75 1.37 -3.80
C GLU A 45 -7.99 0.38 -4.94
N ALA A 46 -8.58 0.82 -6.04
CA ALA A 46 -8.79 0.02 -7.24
C ALA A 46 -7.49 -0.51 -7.82
N ILE A 47 -6.44 0.32 -7.92
CA ILE A 47 -5.13 -0.11 -8.39
C ILE A 47 -4.55 -1.20 -7.48
N GLY A 48 -4.57 -1.01 -6.16
CA GLY A 48 -4.09 -1.99 -5.19
C GLY A 48 -4.85 -3.31 -5.28
N GLU A 49 -6.18 -3.26 -5.42
CA GLU A 49 -7.02 -4.45 -5.57
C GLU A 49 -6.76 -5.19 -6.91
N ILE A 50 -6.71 -4.47 -8.03
CA ILE A 50 -6.44 -5.09 -9.35
C ILE A 50 -5.07 -5.77 -9.36
N ILE A 51 -4.03 -5.08 -8.89
CA ILE A 51 -2.67 -5.63 -8.88
C ILE A 51 -2.59 -6.81 -7.91
N SER A 52 -3.11 -6.69 -6.68
CA SER A 52 -3.04 -7.77 -5.67
C SER A 52 -3.75 -9.06 -6.10
N HIS A 53 -4.81 -9.00 -6.92
CA HIS A 53 -5.48 -10.19 -7.43
C HIS A 53 -4.73 -10.89 -8.59
N LYS A 54 -3.88 -10.18 -9.33
CA LYS A 54 -3.12 -10.72 -10.47
C LYS A 54 -1.70 -10.17 -10.51
N VAL A 55 -0.97 -10.34 -9.40
CA VAL A 55 0.34 -9.73 -9.20
C VAL A 55 1.34 -10.14 -10.29
N GLU A 56 1.41 -11.43 -10.67
CA GLU A 56 2.34 -11.91 -11.71
C GLU A 56 2.16 -11.18 -13.06
N MET A 57 0.94 -10.72 -13.33
CA MET A 57 0.60 -10.08 -14.60
C MET A 57 0.80 -8.57 -14.57
N PHE A 58 0.60 -7.94 -13.40
CA PHE A 58 0.55 -6.49 -13.27
C PHE A 58 1.61 -5.90 -12.32
N ALA A 59 2.57 -6.69 -11.83
CA ALA A 59 3.66 -6.22 -10.98
C ALA A 59 4.47 -5.08 -11.60
N GLY A 60 4.54 -5.01 -12.93
CA GLY A 60 5.18 -3.89 -13.66
C GLY A 60 4.58 -2.51 -13.36
N TYR A 61 3.36 -2.45 -12.82
CA TYR A 61 2.72 -1.19 -12.41
C TYR A 61 3.11 -0.73 -11.00
N ILE A 62 3.68 -1.59 -10.16
CA ILE A 62 4.02 -1.27 -8.76
C ILE A 62 4.96 -0.05 -8.67
N PRO A 63 6.04 0.07 -9.48
CA PRO A 63 6.94 1.23 -9.40
C PRO A 63 6.23 2.57 -9.66
N HIS A 64 5.10 2.57 -10.38
CA HIS A 64 4.31 3.77 -10.61
C HIS A 64 3.61 4.27 -9.34
N LEU A 65 3.40 3.43 -8.33
CA LEU A 65 2.86 3.86 -7.03
C LEU A 65 3.91 4.62 -6.21
N TYR A 66 5.20 4.26 -6.34
CA TYR A 66 6.29 4.87 -5.57
C TYR A 66 6.45 6.35 -5.85
N ARG A 67 6.10 6.80 -7.06
CA ARG A 67 6.18 8.22 -7.46
C ARG A 67 5.28 9.14 -6.63
N PHE A 68 4.26 8.59 -5.97
CA PHE A 68 3.30 9.34 -5.16
C PHE A 68 3.70 9.37 -3.68
N LEU A 69 4.74 8.63 -3.27
CA LEU A 69 5.22 8.65 -1.88
C LEU A 69 5.77 10.03 -1.46
N PRO A 70 6.46 10.81 -2.32
CA PRO A 70 6.87 12.17 -1.95
C PRO A 70 5.70 13.17 -1.85
N ASP A 71 4.54 12.89 -2.46
CA ASP A 71 3.40 13.81 -2.53
C ASP A 71 2.51 13.67 -1.28
N GLU A 72 2.51 14.67 -0.40
CA GLU A 72 1.78 14.64 0.88
C GLU A 72 0.29 14.31 0.74
N GLU A 73 -0.37 14.80 -0.32
CA GLU A 73 -1.82 14.58 -0.53
C GLU A 73 -2.13 13.15 -0.96
N ARG A 74 -1.18 12.49 -1.63
CA ARG A 74 -1.38 11.16 -2.25
C ARG A 74 -0.64 10.04 -1.53
N ARG A 75 0.35 10.37 -0.71
CA ARG A 75 1.27 9.45 -0.02
C ARG A 75 0.53 8.36 0.73
N VAL A 76 -0.42 8.72 1.58
CA VAL A 76 -1.16 7.75 2.40
C VAL A 76 -1.95 6.77 1.53
N SER A 77 -2.65 7.27 0.51
CA SER A 77 -3.40 6.43 -0.44
C SER A 77 -2.49 5.51 -1.26
N ALA A 78 -1.32 6.00 -1.65
CA ALA A 78 -0.31 5.19 -2.33
C ALA A 78 0.26 4.10 -1.41
N LEU A 79 0.57 4.42 -0.15
CA LEU A 79 1.03 3.46 0.85
C LEU A 79 -0.01 2.37 1.12
N GLN A 80 -1.30 2.71 1.17
CA GLN A 80 -2.38 1.74 1.29
C GLN A 80 -2.42 0.77 0.10
N ALA A 81 -2.33 1.29 -1.13
CA ALA A 81 -2.33 0.47 -2.35
C ALA A 81 -1.11 -0.46 -2.41
N ILE A 82 0.08 0.06 -2.11
CA ILE A 82 1.32 -0.74 -2.02
C ILE A 82 1.19 -1.80 -0.93
N GLY A 83 0.67 -1.41 0.22
CA GLY A 83 0.39 -2.28 1.35
C GLY A 83 -0.51 -3.46 1.00
N LYS A 84 -1.60 -3.20 0.27
CA LYS A 84 -2.50 -4.25 -0.23
C LYS A 84 -1.76 -5.26 -1.11
N ILE A 85 -0.85 -4.80 -1.95
CA ILE A 85 -0.03 -5.66 -2.82
C ILE A 85 0.99 -6.45 -1.99
N ALA A 86 1.60 -5.81 -0.99
CA ALA A 86 2.56 -6.41 -0.06
C ALA A 86 2.01 -7.64 0.68
N GLN A 87 0.71 -7.64 1.00
CA GLN A 87 0.07 -8.77 1.68
C GLN A 87 0.05 -10.05 0.83
N VAL A 88 0.08 -9.93 -0.49
CA VAL A 88 0.04 -11.07 -1.41
C VAL A 88 1.45 -11.49 -1.84
N ARG A 89 2.32 -10.51 -2.14
CA ARG A 89 3.69 -10.73 -2.64
C ARG A 89 4.67 -9.74 -2.02
N PRO A 90 5.09 -9.93 -0.76
CA PRO A 90 6.02 -9.02 -0.09
C PRO A 90 7.41 -9.00 -0.75
N ASP A 91 7.81 -10.11 -1.39
CA ASP A 91 9.09 -10.28 -2.08
C ASP A 91 9.27 -9.38 -3.32
N LEU A 92 8.18 -8.81 -3.86
CA LEU A 92 8.25 -7.85 -4.97
C LEU A 92 8.64 -6.45 -4.51
N LEU A 93 8.75 -6.23 -3.20
CA LEU A 93 8.96 -4.95 -2.58
C LEU A 93 10.39 -4.78 -2.06
N ASN A 94 11.36 -5.50 -2.61
CA ASN A 94 12.77 -5.43 -2.18
C ASN A 94 13.40 -4.03 -2.24
N LYS A 95 12.85 -3.14 -3.10
CA LYS A 95 13.30 -1.73 -3.20
C LYS A 95 12.51 -0.78 -2.30
N LEU A 96 11.41 -1.25 -1.72
CA LEU A 96 10.49 -0.45 -0.92
C LEU A 96 11.09 0.08 0.39
N PRO A 97 12.01 -0.64 1.10
CA PRO A 97 12.62 -0.09 2.31
C PRO A 97 13.26 1.28 2.12
N LEU A 98 13.91 1.53 0.98
CA LEU A 98 14.52 2.82 0.64
C LEU A 98 13.52 3.99 0.66
N TYR A 99 12.25 3.72 0.35
CA TYR A 99 11.19 4.72 0.38
C TYR A 99 10.47 4.78 1.73
N LEU A 100 10.37 3.67 2.46
CA LEU A 100 9.60 3.59 3.70
C LEU A 100 10.37 4.05 4.94
N ILE A 101 11.69 3.82 5.00
CA ILE A 101 12.50 4.18 6.18
C ILE A 101 12.37 5.69 6.48
N PRO A 102 12.49 6.61 5.51
CA PRO A 102 12.27 8.04 5.78
C PRO A 102 10.85 8.36 6.31
N LEU A 103 9.85 7.55 5.93
CA LEU A 103 8.46 7.76 6.33
C LEU A 103 8.17 7.34 7.77
N LEU A 104 9.08 6.66 8.47
CA LEU A 104 8.95 6.41 9.92
C LEU A 104 9.01 7.71 10.74
N LYS A 105 9.54 8.79 10.16
CA LYS A 105 9.64 10.13 10.78
C LYS A 105 8.70 11.15 10.15
N ASP A 106 7.73 10.69 9.34
CA ASP A 106 6.80 11.55 8.63
C ASP A 106 5.90 12.36 9.59
N PRO A 107 5.62 13.65 9.31
CA PRO A 107 4.65 14.41 10.10
C PRO A 107 3.26 13.75 10.12
N ASP A 108 2.83 13.11 9.03
CA ASP A 108 1.59 12.34 8.99
C ASP A 108 1.76 10.98 9.69
N TYR A 109 1.06 10.81 10.81
CA TYR A 109 1.08 9.56 11.57
C TYR A 109 0.57 8.36 10.75
N ARG A 110 -0.26 8.59 9.73
CA ARG A 110 -0.74 7.54 8.84
C ARG A 110 0.39 7.00 7.98
N ALA A 111 1.23 7.88 7.46
CA ALA A 111 2.41 7.49 6.70
C ALA A 111 3.38 6.69 7.58
N ARG A 112 3.64 7.15 8.81
CA ARG A 112 4.44 6.41 9.81
C ARG A 112 3.89 5.01 10.07
N GLY A 113 2.59 4.91 10.35
CA GLY A 113 1.95 3.62 10.65
C GLY A 113 2.02 2.64 9.47
N TYR A 114 1.74 3.09 8.24
CA TYR A 114 1.85 2.22 7.07
C TYR A 114 3.30 1.82 6.76
N ALA A 115 4.26 2.73 6.94
CA ALA A 115 5.68 2.44 6.77
C ALA A 115 6.17 1.40 7.78
N ALA A 116 5.89 1.60 9.07
CA ALA A 116 6.23 0.65 10.13
C ALA A 116 5.60 -0.72 9.88
N TRP A 117 4.31 -0.73 9.54
CA TRP A 117 3.60 -1.96 9.24
C TRP A 117 4.26 -2.74 8.09
N MET A 118 4.54 -2.09 6.95
CA MET A 118 5.15 -2.75 5.80
C MET A 118 6.59 -3.19 6.07
N LEU A 119 7.41 -2.35 6.70
CA LEU A 119 8.80 -2.70 6.98
C LEU A 119 8.94 -3.92 7.91
N GLY A 120 7.99 -4.12 8.84
CA GLY A 120 7.93 -5.33 9.65
C GLY A 120 7.72 -6.62 8.84
N TYR A 121 7.07 -6.58 7.68
CA TYR A 121 6.97 -7.75 6.78
C TYR A 121 8.21 -7.93 5.90
N LEU A 122 9.01 -6.88 5.74
CA LEU A 122 10.22 -6.92 4.94
C LEU A 122 11.45 -7.37 5.74
N GLY A 123 11.33 -7.53 7.07
CA GLY A 123 12.37 -8.11 7.92
C GLY A 123 13.65 -7.27 7.97
N THR A 124 13.54 -5.94 8.00
CA THR A 124 14.70 -5.04 8.02
C THR A 124 15.14 -4.78 9.47
N GLU A 125 16.13 -5.50 10.01
CA GLU A 125 16.56 -5.33 11.41
C GLU A 125 17.04 -3.90 11.73
N GLU A 126 17.62 -3.22 10.74
CA GLU A 126 18.24 -1.88 10.85
C GLU A 126 17.25 -0.78 11.26
N ILE A 127 15.94 -1.04 11.21
CA ILE A 127 14.90 -0.06 11.56
C ILE A 127 14.33 -0.22 12.97
N LYS A 128 14.87 -1.14 13.78
CA LYS A 128 14.31 -1.44 15.11
C LYS A 128 14.21 -0.19 16.00
N GLU A 129 15.27 0.61 16.07
CA GLU A 129 15.26 1.86 16.86
C GLU A 129 14.22 2.87 16.34
N ASP A 130 14.07 2.98 15.02
CA ASP A 130 13.05 3.85 14.42
C ASP A 130 11.62 3.37 14.75
N LEU A 131 11.39 2.06 14.84
CA LEU A 131 10.10 1.48 15.27
C LEU A 131 9.84 1.71 16.75
N GLU A 132 10.84 1.54 17.61
CA GLU A 132 10.73 1.81 19.05
C GLU A 132 10.34 3.28 19.31
N GLY A 133 10.75 4.20 18.44
CA GLY A 133 10.32 5.61 18.47
C GLY A 133 8.81 5.83 18.32
N LEU A 134 8.05 4.83 17.88
CA LEU A 134 6.58 4.88 17.77
C LEU A 134 5.86 4.35 19.02
N PHE A 135 6.60 3.83 20.02
CA PHE A 135 5.99 3.31 21.24
C PHE A 135 5.23 4.39 22.02
N GLY A 136 4.07 4.00 22.54
CA GLY A 136 3.14 4.89 23.23
C GLY A 136 2.31 5.80 22.31
N ASP A 137 2.51 5.79 20.99
CA ASP A 137 1.68 6.54 20.05
C ASP A 137 0.32 5.84 19.87
N THR A 138 -0.71 6.42 20.50
CA THR A 138 -2.08 5.87 20.53
C THR A 138 -2.94 6.26 19.32
N ARG A 139 -2.40 7.02 18.36
CA ARG A 139 -3.13 7.34 17.13
C ARG A 139 -3.37 6.08 16.32
N GLN A 140 -4.57 5.94 15.77
CA GLN A 140 -5.01 4.72 15.11
C GLN A 140 -5.05 4.88 13.59
N ILE A 141 -4.63 3.83 12.89
CA ILE A 141 -4.82 3.68 11.45
C ILE A 141 -5.60 2.41 11.15
N GLY A 142 -6.32 2.41 10.03
CA GLY A 142 -7.00 1.23 9.53
C GLY A 142 -6.08 0.44 8.60
N ILE A 143 -5.82 -0.83 8.92
CA ILE A 143 -5.08 -1.75 8.05
C ILE A 143 -6.07 -2.78 7.52
N TYR A 144 -6.26 -2.82 6.20
CA TYR A 144 -7.16 -3.78 5.58
C TYR A 144 -6.40 -5.08 5.32
N ARG A 145 -6.64 -6.14 6.08
CA ARG A 145 -6.02 -7.46 5.94
C ARG A 145 -7.09 -8.53 5.76
N ASN A 146 -6.93 -9.43 4.79
CA ASN A 146 -7.84 -10.57 4.58
C ASN A 146 -9.33 -10.19 4.55
N GLY A 147 -9.69 -9.09 3.89
CA GLY A 147 -11.08 -8.61 3.78
C GLY A 147 -11.62 -7.92 5.05
N THR A 148 -10.79 -7.72 6.07
CA THR A 148 -11.18 -7.10 7.34
C THR A 148 -10.39 -5.83 7.57
N LEU A 149 -11.08 -4.76 7.98
CA LEU A 149 -10.43 -3.53 8.43
C LEU A 149 -10.10 -3.66 9.91
N GLU A 150 -8.81 -3.75 10.23
CA GLU A 150 -8.31 -3.75 11.60
C GLU A 150 -7.87 -2.33 11.98
N MET A 151 -8.45 -1.77 13.03
CA MET A 151 -7.96 -0.52 13.61
C MET A 151 -6.83 -0.83 14.58
N LYS A 152 -5.64 -0.27 14.35
CA LYS A 152 -4.47 -0.45 15.20
C LYS A 152 -3.80 0.86 15.50
N THR A 153 -3.32 0.99 16.73
CA THR A 153 -2.45 2.10 17.15
C THR A 153 -1.07 1.97 16.51
N LEU A 154 -0.34 3.09 16.44
CA LEU A 154 1.05 3.08 16.00
C LEU A 154 1.94 2.26 16.95
N ASP A 155 1.66 2.28 18.26
CA ASP A 155 2.34 1.42 19.25
C ASP A 155 2.16 -0.08 18.93
N GLU A 156 0.92 -0.53 18.72
CA GLU A 156 0.63 -1.93 18.39
C GLU A 156 1.30 -2.35 17.07
N ILE A 157 1.29 -1.46 16.07
CA ILE A 157 1.92 -1.71 14.76
C ILE A 157 3.43 -1.84 14.92
N ALA A 158 4.07 -0.97 15.68
CA ALA A 158 5.51 -0.98 15.89
C ALA A 158 5.96 -2.25 16.63
N ARG A 159 5.22 -2.66 17.67
CA ARG A 159 5.48 -3.92 18.38
C ARG A 159 5.36 -5.13 17.45
N GLU A 160 4.26 -5.21 16.70
CA GLU A 160 4.07 -6.27 15.70
C GLU A 160 5.18 -6.30 14.64
N ALA A 161 5.67 -5.13 14.23
CA ALA A 161 6.73 -5.03 13.25
C ALA A 161 8.06 -5.53 13.82
N ILE A 162 8.41 -5.17 15.06
CA ILE A 162 9.62 -5.63 15.76
C ILE A 162 9.58 -7.14 16.01
N ASP A 163 8.43 -7.70 16.38
CA ASP A 163 8.27 -9.14 16.60
C ASP A 163 8.50 -9.99 15.33
N ARG A 164 8.53 -9.35 14.14
CA ARG A 164 8.74 -10.00 12.84
C ARG A 164 10.13 -9.78 12.25
N LEU A 165 10.95 -8.90 12.84
CA LEU A 165 12.35 -8.71 12.45
C LEU A 165 13.16 -9.95 12.81
#